data_AF-A0AAU0UKB7-F1
#
_entry.id   AF-A0AAU0UKB7-F1
#
_cell.length_a   1.000
_cell.length_b   1.000
_cell.length_c   1.000
_cell.angle_alpha   90.00
_cell.angle_beta   90.00
_cell.angle_gamma   90.00
#
_symmetry.space_group_name_H-M   'P 1'
#
loop_
_entity.id
_entity.type
_entity.pdbx_description
1 polymer ?
#
loop_
_entity_poly.entity_id
_entity_poly.type
_entity_poly.pdbx_seq_one_letter_code
_entity_poly.pdbx_strand_id
1 'polypeptide(L)'
;MKCIDVQSLMEQYITGELDHREFDKVESHIQKCPNCRQEYEDLTNIIGMLTDAKDELELKPQEKEELKFMFAVDKRRSGVARWFQYGSWVAVLVLAAFIGTMFMSPAAAAKILPDFPLVREMLQLKADNADLKGKLEVYSQKDNGLDEVQEITDQEKFEVQNTVLSFVKAQYEGDRQKMLALATEDFAIMMQNDPGLVPTYDQTTSLSFIIVTNTVKMDNQYLTFVRLEDSRTDSQYQENFYIQRVGDKFKINMVEMDA
;
A
#
# COMPACT_ATOMS: atom_id res chain seq x y z
N MET A 1 11.44 -15.79 -29.64
CA MET A 1 10.47 -15.46 -28.56
C MET A 1 10.19 -13.98 -28.59
N LYS A 2 8.99 -13.52 -28.20
CA LYS A 2 8.69 -12.09 -28.08
C LYS A 2 9.13 -11.61 -26.70
N CYS A 3 9.37 -10.31 -26.55
CA CYS A 3 9.79 -9.73 -25.27
C CYS A 3 8.78 -10.01 -24.14
N ILE A 4 7.49 -9.94 -24.44
CA ILE A 4 6.44 -10.20 -23.44
C ILE A 4 6.48 -11.63 -22.88
N ASP A 5 6.81 -12.60 -23.73
CA ASP A 5 6.95 -13.99 -23.32
C ASP A 5 8.16 -14.13 -22.37
N VAL A 6 9.27 -13.48 -22.73
CA VAL A 6 10.51 -13.49 -21.93
C VAL A 6 10.32 -12.80 -20.59
N GLN A 7 9.63 -11.67 -20.55
CA GLN A 7 9.27 -10.96 -19.32
C GLN A 7 8.45 -11.84 -18.37
N SER A 8 7.49 -12.60 -18.89
CA SER A 8 6.67 -13.52 -18.10
C SER A 8 7.44 -14.73 -17.54
N LEU A 9 8.59 -15.06 -18.13
CA LEU A 9 9.45 -16.18 -17.75
C LEU A 9 10.70 -15.74 -16.98
N MET A 10 10.89 -14.43 -16.77
CA MET A 10 12.12 -13.85 -16.23
C MET A 10 12.39 -14.32 -14.80
N GLU A 11 11.35 -14.41 -13.97
CA GLU A 11 11.45 -14.90 -12.59
C GLU A 11 11.94 -16.36 -12.57
N GLN A 12 11.28 -17.23 -13.34
CA GLN A 12 11.63 -18.66 -13.44
C GLN A 12 13.02 -18.87 -14.03
N TYR A 13 13.45 -17.99 -14.94
CA TYR A 13 14.81 -18.01 -15.50
C TYR A 13 15.86 -17.70 -14.42
N ILE A 14 15.63 -16.66 -13.61
CA ILE A 14 16.54 -16.26 -12.54
C ILE A 14 16.59 -17.31 -11.42
N THR A 15 15.46 -17.93 -11.08
CA THR A 15 15.40 -18.99 -10.05
C THR A 15 15.90 -20.36 -10.53
N GLY A 16 16.13 -20.52 -11.84
CA GLY A 16 16.57 -21.78 -12.44
C GLY A 16 15.45 -22.84 -12.53
N GLU A 17 14.19 -22.41 -12.54
CA GLU A 17 13.01 -23.28 -12.57
C GLU A 17 12.52 -23.60 -13.99
N LEU A 18 13.06 -22.92 -15.01
CA LEU A 18 12.73 -23.22 -16.41
C LEU A 18 13.26 -24.59 -16.85
N ASP A 19 12.50 -25.25 -17.73
CA ASP A 19 13.01 -26.42 -18.43
C ASP A 19 14.16 -26.03 -19.39
N HIS A 20 15.02 -26.99 -19.73
CA HIS A 20 16.20 -26.74 -20.58
C HIS A 20 15.87 -26.08 -21.92
N ARG A 21 14.72 -26.39 -22.53
CA ARG A 21 14.34 -25.82 -23.84
C ARG A 21 13.86 -24.38 -23.70
N GLU A 22 13.20 -24.05 -22.61
CA GLU A 22 12.74 -22.68 -22.33
C GLU A 22 13.91 -21.80 -21.89
N PHE A 23 14.79 -22.34 -21.05
CA PHE A 23 16.03 -21.70 -20.62
C PHE A 23 16.87 -21.23 -21.82
N ASP A 24 17.18 -22.13 -22.76
CA ASP A 24 17.98 -21.81 -23.95
C ASP A 24 17.34 -20.71 -24.81
N LYS A 25 16.01 -20.70 -24.91
CA LYS A 25 15.28 -19.70 -25.70
C LYS A 25 15.25 -18.34 -25.02
N VAL A 26 15.07 -18.30 -23.70
CA VAL A 26 15.11 -17.07 -22.90
C VAL A 26 16.52 -16.49 -22.94
N GLU A 27 17.54 -17.30 -22.68
CA GLU A 27 18.95 -16.89 -22.72
C GLU A 27 19.34 -16.35 -24.10
N SER A 28 18.99 -17.06 -25.18
CA SER A 28 19.28 -16.58 -26.54
C SER A 28 18.59 -15.24 -26.85
N HIS A 29 17.42 -14.97 -26.25
CA HIS A 29 16.72 -13.70 -26.43
C HIS A 29 17.38 -12.57 -25.62
N ILE A 30 17.70 -12.79 -24.35
CA ILE A 30 18.40 -11.83 -23.48
C ILE A 30 19.74 -11.42 -24.10
N GLN A 31 20.47 -12.36 -24.70
CA GLN A 31 21.71 -12.05 -25.41
C GLN A 31 21.52 -11.15 -26.64
N LYS A 32 20.34 -11.11 -27.26
CA LYS A 32 20.08 -10.36 -28.51
C LYS A 32 19.24 -9.11 -28.31
N CYS A 33 18.42 -9.04 -27.26
CA CYS A 33 17.50 -7.93 -26.99
C CYS A 33 18.06 -7.04 -25.88
N PRO A 34 18.43 -5.78 -26.18
CA PRO A 34 18.95 -4.85 -25.17
C PRO A 34 17.96 -4.59 -24.02
N ASN A 35 16.67 -4.47 -24.32
CA ASN A 35 15.64 -4.19 -23.31
C ASN A 35 15.50 -5.33 -22.31
N CYS A 36 15.34 -6.57 -22.80
CA CYS A 36 15.23 -7.73 -21.91
C CYS A 36 16.53 -8.01 -21.15
N ARG A 37 17.69 -7.62 -21.70
CA ARG A 37 18.96 -7.67 -20.98
C ARG A 37 19.00 -6.69 -19.83
N GLN A 38 18.59 -5.45 -20.05
CA GLN A 38 18.53 -4.44 -19.01
C GLN A 38 17.61 -4.88 -17.87
N GLU A 39 16.41 -5.38 -18.19
CA GLU A 39 15.46 -5.88 -17.19
C GLU A 39 16.03 -7.04 -16.36
N TYR A 40 16.75 -7.96 -17.01
CA TYR A 40 17.44 -9.05 -16.33
C TYR A 40 18.55 -8.53 -15.39
N GLU A 41 19.38 -7.59 -15.84
CA GLU A 41 20.43 -6.98 -15.04
C GLU A 41 19.86 -6.23 -13.84
N ASP A 42 18.78 -5.45 -14.03
CA ASP A 42 18.10 -4.71 -12.96
C ASP A 42 17.55 -5.66 -11.88
N LEU A 43 16.86 -6.73 -12.28
CA LEU A 43 16.33 -7.72 -11.35
C LEU A 43 17.44 -8.46 -10.60
N THR A 44 18.52 -8.83 -11.29
CA THR A 44 19.67 -9.51 -10.67
C THR A 44 20.39 -8.59 -9.67
N ASN A 45 20.50 -7.29 -9.97
CA ASN A 45 21.06 -6.30 -9.06
C ASN A 45 20.22 -6.16 -7.78
N ILE A 46 18.89 -6.11 -7.90
CA ILE A 46 17.99 -6.06 -6.73
C ILE A 46 18.17 -7.31 -5.86
N ILE A 47 18.24 -8.50 -6.48
CA ILE A 47 18.46 -9.77 -5.75
C ILE A 47 19.84 -9.78 -5.07
N GLY A 48 20.86 -9.25 -5.73
CA GLY A 48 22.20 -9.08 -5.16
C GLY A 48 22.17 -8.20 -3.91
N MET A 49 21.57 -7.01 -4.00
CA MET A 49 21.42 -6.10 -2.87
C MET A 49 20.70 -6.73 -1.68
N LEU A 50 19.64 -7.52 -1.93
CA LEU A 50 18.91 -8.25 -0.90
C LEU A 50 19.74 -9.38 -0.27
N THR A 51 20.60 -10.02 -1.06
CA THR A 51 21.49 -11.09 -0.58
C THR A 51 22.62 -10.53 0.26
N ASP A 52 23.21 -9.40 -0.13
CA ASP A 52 24.23 -8.71 0.66
C ASP A 52 23.65 -8.21 1.99
N ALA A 53 22.44 -7.67 1.97
CA ALA A 53 21.73 -7.28 3.19
C ALA A 53 21.43 -8.49 4.11
N LYS A 54 21.19 -9.68 3.55
CA LYS A 54 20.99 -10.91 4.32
C LYS A 54 22.28 -11.34 5.03
N ASP A 55 23.44 -11.20 4.39
CA ASP A 55 24.72 -11.57 5.01
C ASP A 55 25.12 -10.61 6.14
N GLU A 56 24.67 -9.35 6.07
CA GLU A 56 24.78 -8.39 7.18
C GLU A 56 23.81 -8.70 8.35
N LEU A 57 22.76 -9.48 8.08
CA LEU A 57 21.72 -9.89 9.03
C LEU A 57 21.97 -11.29 9.64
N GLU A 58 23.21 -11.81 9.65
CA GLU A 58 23.49 -13.11 10.28
C GLU A 58 23.09 -13.12 11.77
N LEU A 59 21.92 -13.72 12.03
CA LEU A 59 21.37 -13.91 13.37
C LEU A 59 22.35 -14.68 14.26
N LYS A 60 22.52 -14.18 15.48
CA LYS A 60 23.40 -14.79 16.48
C LYS A 60 22.89 -16.21 16.80
N PRO A 61 23.79 -17.16 17.15
CA PRO A 61 23.40 -18.54 17.43
C PRO A 61 22.28 -18.68 18.48
N GLN A 62 22.20 -17.73 19.42
CA GLN A 62 21.18 -17.69 20.47
C GLN A 62 19.78 -17.37 19.92
N GLU A 63 19.66 -16.48 18.94
CA GLU A 63 18.38 -16.10 18.30
C GLU A 63 17.86 -17.25 17.42
N LYS A 64 18.78 -18.02 16.81
CA LYS A 64 18.44 -19.24 16.05
C LYS A 64 17.86 -20.36 16.93
N GLU A 65 18.25 -20.47 18.20
CA GLU A 65 17.64 -21.43 19.13
C GLU A 65 16.24 -21.01 19.57
N GLU A 66 16.01 -19.72 19.84
CA GLU A 66 14.68 -19.22 20.23
C GLU A 66 13.65 -19.38 19.10
N LEU A 67 14.07 -19.17 17.85
CA LEU A 67 13.23 -19.44 16.67
C LEU A 67 12.89 -20.93 16.53
N LYS A 68 13.82 -21.86 16.83
CA LYS A 68 13.53 -23.31 16.80
C LYS A 68 12.45 -23.73 17.80
N PHE A 69 12.38 -23.08 18.96
CA PHE A 69 11.33 -23.35 19.96
C PHE A 69 9.98 -22.77 19.55
N MET A 70 9.94 -21.60 18.90
CA MET A 70 8.69 -21.01 18.41
C MET A 70 8.07 -21.78 17.23
N PHE A 71 8.89 -22.46 16.42
CA PHE A 71 8.43 -23.26 15.27
C PHE A 71 8.39 -24.77 15.53
N ALA A 72 8.53 -25.22 16.78
CA ALA A 72 8.28 -26.60 17.18
C ALA A 72 6.76 -26.89 17.18
N VAL A 73 6.16 -26.90 15.98
CA VAL A 73 4.76 -27.26 15.78
C VAL A 73 4.60 -28.77 15.98
N ASP A 74 3.58 -29.09 16.77
CA ASP A 74 3.21 -30.41 17.27
C ASP A 74 3.08 -31.46 16.15
N LYS A 75 3.85 -32.56 16.26
CA LYS A 75 3.84 -33.67 15.30
C LYS A 75 2.56 -34.50 15.44
N ARG A 76 1.46 -34.10 14.80
CA ARG A 76 0.33 -35.01 14.55
C ARG A 76 0.42 -35.64 13.16
N ARG A 77 0.60 -36.97 13.19
CA ARG A 77 0.55 -37.96 12.11
C ARG A 77 -0.35 -37.58 10.92
N SER A 78 0.26 -37.46 9.73
CA SER A 78 -0.35 -37.95 8.49
C SER A 78 0.75 -38.50 7.56
N GLY A 79 0.47 -39.63 6.92
CA GLY A 79 1.44 -40.53 6.29
C GLY A 79 1.99 -40.08 4.94
N VAL A 80 2.51 -38.85 4.83
CA VAL A 80 3.14 -38.33 3.59
C VAL A 80 4.68 -38.32 3.70
N ALA A 81 5.23 -38.81 4.81
CA ALA A 81 6.63 -38.71 5.20
C ALA A 81 7.62 -39.59 4.41
N ARG A 82 7.25 -40.10 3.22
CA ARG A 82 8.16 -40.94 2.41
C ARG A 82 8.63 -40.28 1.11
N TRP A 83 8.19 -39.06 0.79
CA TRP A 83 8.60 -38.38 -0.46
C TRP A 83 9.54 -37.16 -0.27
N PHE A 84 9.79 -36.73 0.97
CA PHE A 84 10.70 -35.62 1.28
C PHE A 84 12.08 -36.12 1.74
N GLN A 85 12.85 -36.74 0.82
CA GLN A 85 14.26 -37.07 1.11
C GLN A 85 15.30 -36.30 0.30
N TYR A 86 14.94 -35.51 -0.71
CA TYR A 86 15.90 -34.67 -1.42
C TYR A 86 15.23 -33.37 -1.89
N GLY A 87 15.50 -32.27 -1.19
CA GLY A 87 14.96 -30.95 -1.49
C GLY A 87 15.08 -30.03 -0.28
N SER A 88 16.08 -29.15 -0.33
CA SER A 88 16.56 -28.21 0.68
C SER A 88 15.55 -27.74 1.75
N TRP A 89 15.89 -27.97 3.03
CA TRP A 89 15.18 -27.41 4.20
C TRP A 89 15.13 -25.87 4.19
N VAL A 90 15.98 -25.21 3.39
CA VAL A 90 16.07 -23.75 3.27
C VAL A 90 14.82 -23.16 2.63
N ALA A 91 14.24 -23.80 1.61
CA ALA A 91 13.04 -23.29 0.94
C ALA A 91 11.82 -23.32 1.87
N VAL A 92 11.71 -24.35 2.72
CA VAL A 92 10.65 -24.48 3.71
C VAL A 92 10.77 -23.41 4.81
N LEU A 93 11.99 -23.07 5.22
CA LEU A 93 12.22 -22.00 6.22
C LEU A 93 11.95 -20.60 5.64
N VAL A 94 12.29 -20.35 4.38
CA VAL A 94 11.98 -19.08 3.69
C VAL A 94 10.48 -18.94 3.49
N LEU A 95 9.78 -20.01 3.08
CA LEU A 95 8.34 -20.01 2.93
C LEU A 95 7.62 -19.85 4.29
N ALA A 96 8.12 -20.50 5.34
CA ALA A 96 7.59 -20.34 6.69
C ALA A 96 7.84 -18.95 7.29
N ALA A 97 8.97 -18.31 6.95
CA ALA A 97 9.25 -16.93 7.32
C ALA A 97 8.32 -15.95 6.58
N PHE A 98 8.05 -16.18 5.29
CA PHE A 98 7.12 -15.37 4.50
C PHE A 98 5.65 -15.53 4.94
N ILE A 99 5.24 -16.75 5.28
CA ILE A 99 3.91 -16.98 5.85
C ILE A 99 3.85 -16.42 7.28
N GLY A 100 4.92 -16.52 8.05
CA GLY A 100 5.03 -15.95 9.39
C GLY A 100 4.91 -14.43 9.43
N THR A 101 5.47 -13.72 8.45
CA THR A 101 5.33 -12.25 8.36
C THR A 101 3.93 -11.81 7.95
N MET A 102 3.17 -12.63 7.23
CA MET A 102 1.76 -12.36 6.93
C MET A 102 0.81 -12.60 8.13
N PHE A 103 1.23 -13.36 9.15
CA PHE A 103 0.42 -13.68 10.33
C PHE A 103 0.92 -13.09 11.66
N MET A 104 2.09 -12.43 11.69
CA MET A 104 2.50 -11.70 12.87
C MET A 104 1.62 -10.47 13.04
N SER A 105 0.91 -10.40 14.17
CA SER A 105 0.22 -9.17 14.55
C SER A 105 1.23 -8.01 14.52
N PRO A 106 0.83 -6.79 14.11
CA PRO A 106 1.79 -5.69 14.00
C PRO A 106 2.49 -5.34 15.32
N ALA A 107 1.93 -5.76 16.46
CA ALA A 107 2.56 -5.62 17.77
C ALA A 107 3.79 -6.53 17.97
N ALA A 108 3.88 -7.65 17.26
CA ALA A 108 5.03 -8.55 17.28
C ALA A 108 6.16 -8.05 16.38
N ALA A 109 5.83 -7.54 15.19
CA ALA A 109 6.80 -6.94 14.27
C ALA A 109 7.53 -5.73 14.89
N ALA A 110 6.79 -4.90 15.64
CA ALA A 110 7.30 -3.74 16.36
C ALA A 110 8.37 -4.06 17.42
N LYS A 111 8.37 -5.28 17.97
CA LYS A 111 9.33 -5.69 19.01
C LYS A 111 10.62 -6.27 18.45
N ILE A 112 10.61 -6.73 17.20
CA ILE A 112 11.71 -7.50 16.61
C ILE A 112 12.54 -6.63 15.67
N LEU A 113 11.92 -5.71 14.92
CA LEU A 113 12.61 -4.87 13.92
C LEU A 113 12.06 -3.43 13.92
N PRO A 114 12.33 -2.61 14.95
CA PRO A 114 11.77 -1.26 15.07
C PRO A 114 12.31 -0.26 14.02
N ASP A 115 13.51 -0.50 13.49
CA ASP A 115 14.21 0.43 12.57
C ASP A 115 13.99 0.13 11.08
N PHE A 116 13.23 -0.92 10.75
CA PHE A 116 12.95 -1.25 9.36
C PHE A 116 11.93 -0.24 8.78
N PRO A 117 12.19 0.38 7.61
CA PRO A 117 11.38 1.49 7.10
C PRO A 117 9.91 1.12 6.92
N LEU A 118 9.64 -0.10 6.45
CA LEU A 118 8.28 -0.62 6.29
C LEU A 118 7.56 -0.83 7.65
N VAL A 119 8.28 -1.22 8.71
CA VAL A 119 7.71 -1.41 10.05
C VAL A 119 7.44 -0.07 10.71
N ARG A 120 8.32 0.92 10.50
CA ARG A 120 8.08 2.31 10.94
C ARG A 120 6.82 2.88 10.29
N GLU A 121 6.64 2.71 8.98
CA GLU A 121 5.41 3.12 8.30
C GLU A 121 4.18 2.41 8.84
N MET A 122 4.27 1.09 9.09
CA MET A 122 3.16 0.30 9.66
C MET A 122 2.79 0.74 11.08
N LEU A 123 3.80 1.06 11.90
CA LEU A 123 3.63 1.57 13.26
C LEU A 123 3.07 2.98 13.27
N GLN A 124 3.53 3.83 12.35
CA GLN A 124 3.03 5.18 12.16
C GLN A 124 1.57 5.13 11.72
N LEU A 125 1.23 4.34 10.69
CA LEU A 125 -0.15 4.08 10.28
C LEU A 125 -1.04 3.57 11.42
N LYS A 126 -0.51 2.74 12.34
CA LYS A 126 -1.26 2.29 13.51
C LYS A 126 -1.46 3.38 14.56
N ALA A 127 -0.43 4.18 14.83
CA ALA A 127 -0.52 5.33 15.73
C ALA A 127 -1.50 6.36 15.19
N ASP A 128 -1.48 6.60 13.88
CA ASP A 128 -2.38 7.48 13.17
C ASP A 128 -3.82 6.98 13.21
N ASN A 129 -4.04 5.67 13.03
CA ASN A 129 -5.37 5.07 13.20
C ASN A 129 -5.88 5.19 14.65
N ALA A 130 -5.00 5.14 15.64
CA ALA A 130 -5.37 5.33 17.04
C ALA A 130 -5.68 6.80 17.37
N ASP A 131 -4.88 7.74 16.86
CA ASP A 131 -5.14 9.19 16.96
C ASP A 131 -6.44 9.57 16.24
N LEU A 132 -6.66 9.05 15.04
CA LEU A 132 -7.90 9.23 14.30
C LEU A 132 -9.11 8.67 15.05
N LYS A 133 -8.98 7.50 15.69
CA LYS A 133 -10.02 6.97 16.57
C LYS A 133 -10.29 7.93 17.73
N GLY A 134 -9.25 8.52 18.32
CA GLY A 134 -9.38 9.55 19.34
C GLY A 134 -10.07 10.82 18.83
N LYS A 135 -9.69 11.33 17.65
CA LYS A 135 -10.35 12.47 17.00
C LYS A 135 -11.82 12.15 16.68
N LEU A 136 -12.13 10.94 16.20
CA LEU A 136 -13.49 10.45 15.98
C LEU A 136 -14.30 10.39 17.27
N GLU A 137 -13.72 9.90 18.37
CA GLU A 137 -14.37 9.89 19.69
C GLU A 137 -14.62 11.33 20.19
N VAL A 138 -13.73 12.27 19.91
CA VAL A 138 -13.91 13.70 20.24
C VAL A 138 -15.03 14.34 19.42
N TYR A 139 -15.17 13.99 18.13
CA TYR A 139 -16.30 14.43 17.30
C TYR A 139 -17.62 13.78 17.73
N SER A 140 -17.61 12.49 18.09
CA SER A 140 -18.77 11.77 18.63
C SER A 140 -19.23 12.32 19.99
N GLN A 141 -18.32 12.86 20.81
CA GLN A 141 -18.67 13.42 22.12
C GLN A 141 -19.09 14.89 22.09
N LYS A 142 -18.76 15.66 21.03
CA LYS A 142 -19.11 17.09 20.97
C LYS A 142 -20.52 17.37 20.45
N ASP A 143 -21.19 16.40 19.82
CA ASP A 143 -22.58 16.48 19.42
C ASP A 143 -23.41 15.44 20.17
N ASN A 144 -24.27 15.89 21.09
CA ASN A 144 -25.19 15.04 21.86
C ASN A 144 -26.33 14.45 20.99
N GLY A 145 -26.05 13.99 19.77
CA GLY A 145 -27.10 13.53 18.87
C GLY A 145 -26.71 12.93 17.52
N LEU A 146 -25.47 12.53 17.24
CA LEU A 146 -25.13 11.92 15.94
C LEU A 146 -24.84 10.42 16.01
N ASP A 147 -25.83 9.70 15.51
CA ASP A 147 -25.83 8.57 14.56
C ASP A 147 -24.67 7.56 14.58
N GLU A 148 -25.07 6.29 14.70
CA GLU A 148 -24.20 5.11 14.62
C GLU A 148 -23.33 5.15 13.37
N VAL A 149 -22.02 4.92 13.54
CA VAL A 149 -21.09 4.68 12.43
C VAL A 149 -21.62 3.49 11.62
N GLN A 150 -22.08 3.77 10.41
CA GLN A 150 -22.68 2.75 9.56
C GLN A 150 -21.58 1.92 8.89
N GLU A 151 -21.84 0.62 8.74
CA GLU A 151 -20.97 -0.26 7.96
C GLU A 151 -20.95 0.19 6.50
N ILE A 152 -19.74 0.31 5.93
CA ILE A 152 -19.51 0.67 4.53
C ILE A 152 -19.17 -0.60 3.77
N THR A 153 -19.84 -0.83 2.64
CA THR A 153 -19.48 -1.94 1.75
C THR A 153 -18.15 -1.67 1.03
N ASP A 154 -17.40 -2.72 0.70
CA ASP A 154 -16.12 -2.57 -0.03
C ASP A 154 -16.27 -1.81 -1.35
N GLN A 155 -17.39 -2.00 -2.05
CA GLN A 155 -17.70 -1.28 -3.27
C GLN A 155 -17.90 0.22 -3.01
N GLU A 156 -18.74 0.61 -2.04
CA GLU A 156 -18.93 2.01 -1.68
C GLU A 156 -17.60 2.66 -1.25
N LYS A 157 -16.80 1.94 -0.45
CA LYS A 157 -15.49 2.40 -0.02
C LYS A 157 -14.59 2.68 -1.22
N PHE A 158 -14.52 1.76 -2.17
CA PHE A 158 -13.74 1.92 -3.39
C PHE A 158 -14.20 3.13 -4.21
N GLU A 159 -15.51 3.31 -4.42
CA GLU A 159 -16.05 4.42 -5.20
C GLU A 159 -15.80 5.78 -4.53
N VAL A 160 -15.97 5.87 -3.21
CA VAL A 160 -15.66 7.07 -2.41
C VAL A 160 -14.17 7.40 -2.51
N GLN A 161 -13.29 6.43 -2.28
CA GLN A 161 -11.84 6.63 -2.37
C GLN A 161 -11.41 7.06 -3.77
N ASN A 162 -11.94 6.42 -4.83
CA ASN A 162 -11.63 6.79 -6.20
C ASN A 162 -12.11 8.20 -6.56
N THR A 163 -13.25 8.63 -6.01
CA THR A 163 -13.75 10.01 -6.18
C THR A 163 -12.78 11.03 -5.57
N VAL A 164 -12.32 10.76 -4.34
CA VAL A 164 -11.36 11.60 -3.63
C VAL A 164 -10.02 11.66 -4.36
N LEU A 165 -9.46 10.51 -4.76
CA LEU A 165 -8.20 10.46 -5.50
C LEU A 165 -8.30 11.19 -6.85
N SER A 166 -9.45 11.07 -7.55
CA SER A 166 -9.68 11.77 -8.81
C SER A 166 -9.75 13.29 -8.62
N PHE A 167 -10.30 13.74 -7.49
CA PHE A 167 -10.38 15.15 -7.15
C PHE A 167 -9.00 15.72 -6.81
N VAL A 168 -8.23 15.05 -5.94
CA VAL A 168 -6.85 15.45 -5.62
C VAL A 168 -5.98 15.47 -6.87
N LYS A 169 -6.10 14.45 -7.74
CA LYS A 169 -5.37 14.45 -9.01
C LYS A 169 -5.73 15.67 -9.86
N ALA A 170 -7.02 16.00 -9.99
CA ALA A 170 -7.46 17.18 -10.73
C ALA A 170 -6.93 18.49 -10.12
N GLN A 171 -6.87 18.56 -8.78
CA GLN A 171 -6.31 19.68 -8.02
C GLN A 171 -4.84 19.94 -8.40
N TYR A 172 -4.01 18.89 -8.45
CA TYR A 172 -2.59 18.98 -8.80
C TYR A 172 -2.32 19.08 -10.30
N GLU A 173 -3.26 18.66 -11.15
CA GLU A 173 -3.21 18.87 -12.60
C GLU A 173 -3.63 20.30 -13.00
N GLY A 174 -4.16 21.09 -12.06
CA GLY A 174 -4.79 22.38 -12.35
C GLY A 174 -6.11 22.25 -13.12
N ASP A 175 -6.71 21.06 -13.17
CA ASP A 175 -7.95 20.77 -13.90
C ASP A 175 -9.19 21.15 -13.09
N ARG A 176 -9.45 22.46 -13.03
CA ARG A 176 -10.58 23.02 -12.28
C ARG A 176 -11.93 22.52 -12.79
N GLN A 177 -12.08 22.28 -14.10
CA GLN A 177 -13.34 21.78 -14.64
C GLN A 177 -13.67 20.38 -14.11
N LYS A 178 -12.67 19.51 -14.04
CA LYS A 178 -12.83 18.18 -13.47
C LYS A 178 -13.11 18.20 -11.97
N MET A 179 -12.49 19.10 -11.21
CA MET A 179 -12.84 19.28 -9.79
C MET A 179 -14.30 19.68 -9.61
N LEU A 180 -14.78 20.67 -10.39
CA LEU A 180 -16.19 21.07 -10.37
C LEU A 180 -17.13 19.93 -10.78
N ALA A 181 -16.72 19.10 -11.74
CA ALA A 181 -17.48 17.93 -12.16
C ALA A 181 -17.52 16.81 -11.11
N LEU A 182 -16.58 16.77 -10.16
CA LEU A 182 -16.52 15.83 -9.04
C LEU A 182 -17.20 16.37 -7.78
N ALA A 183 -17.49 17.66 -7.72
CA ALA A 183 -18.19 18.31 -6.62
C ALA A 183 -19.72 18.16 -6.69
N THR A 184 -20.39 18.38 -5.57
CA THR A 184 -21.84 18.66 -5.53
C THR A 184 -22.10 20.01 -6.21
N GLU A 185 -23.33 20.25 -6.65
CA GLU A 185 -23.69 21.51 -7.33
C GLU A 185 -23.42 22.73 -6.44
N ASP A 186 -23.84 22.67 -5.18
CA ASP A 186 -23.62 23.74 -4.21
C ASP A 186 -22.13 23.99 -3.96
N PHE A 187 -21.32 22.93 -3.79
CA PHE A 187 -19.89 23.08 -3.56
C PHE A 187 -19.16 23.58 -4.82
N ALA A 188 -19.58 23.15 -6.01
CA ALA A 188 -19.06 23.66 -7.26
C ALA A 188 -19.32 25.18 -7.40
N ILE A 189 -20.51 25.65 -7.01
CA ILE A 189 -20.83 27.10 -6.97
C ILE A 189 -19.93 27.83 -5.98
N MET A 190 -19.71 27.28 -4.78
CA MET A 190 -18.80 27.86 -3.79
C MET A 190 -17.37 27.97 -4.34
N MET A 191 -16.84 26.88 -4.91
CA MET A 191 -15.50 26.87 -5.53
C MET A 191 -15.37 27.83 -6.71
N GLN A 192 -16.45 28.07 -7.47
CA GLN A 192 -16.44 29.06 -8.55
C GLN A 192 -16.36 30.49 -8.03
N ASN A 193 -17.14 30.78 -6.99
CA ASN A 193 -17.22 32.10 -6.36
C ASN A 193 -15.98 32.45 -5.53
N ASP A 194 -15.34 31.45 -4.92
CA ASP A 194 -14.10 31.58 -4.17
C ASP A 194 -13.04 30.60 -4.69
N PRO A 195 -12.19 31.03 -5.64
CA PRO A 195 -11.08 30.21 -6.14
C PRO A 195 -10.03 29.85 -5.07
N GLY A 196 -10.01 30.55 -3.92
CA GLY A 196 -9.10 30.26 -2.81
C GLY A 196 -9.62 29.19 -1.86
N LEU A 197 -10.91 28.82 -1.96
CA LEU A 197 -11.56 27.83 -1.09
C LEU A 197 -10.89 26.46 -1.16
N VAL A 198 -10.57 26.02 -2.38
CA VAL A 198 -9.77 24.82 -2.64
C VAL A 198 -8.70 25.18 -3.66
N PRO A 199 -7.42 25.20 -3.29
CA PRO A 199 -6.36 25.63 -4.18
C PRO A 199 -6.18 24.63 -5.33
N THR A 200 -6.07 25.14 -6.55
CA THR A 200 -5.58 24.38 -7.71
C THR A 200 -4.10 24.69 -7.90
N TYR A 201 -3.30 23.66 -8.14
CA TYR A 201 -1.87 23.82 -8.35
C TYR A 201 -1.53 23.81 -9.83
N ASP A 202 -0.42 24.46 -10.17
CA ASP A 202 0.15 24.38 -11.50
C ASP A 202 1.02 23.12 -11.65
N GLN A 203 1.47 22.84 -12.87
CA GLN A 203 2.32 21.69 -13.16
C GLN A 203 3.71 21.76 -12.52
N THR A 204 4.04 22.84 -11.78
CA THR A 204 5.30 22.95 -11.05
C THR A 204 5.23 22.33 -9.66
N THR A 205 4.02 22.12 -9.13
CA THR A 205 3.81 21.43 -7.86
C THR A 205 3.68 19.93 -8.10
N SER A 206 4.67 19.15 -7.65
CA SER A 206 4.62 17.69 -7.76
C SER A 206 4.14 17.06 -6.46
N LEU A 207 3.07 16.27 -6.55
CA LEU A 207 2.60 15.40 -5.47
C LEU A 207 3.58 14.21 -5.33
N SER A 208 4.31 14.14 -4.21
CA SER A 208 5.24 13.03 -3.94
C SER A 208 4.55 11.87 -3.25
N PHE A 209 3.49 12.14 -2.48
CA PHE A 209 2.83 11.13 -1.66
C PHE A 209 1.34 11.40 -1.49
N ILE A 210 0.53 10.35 -1.54
CA ILE A 210 -0.90 10.39 -1.24
C ILE A 210 -1.36 9.09 -0.58
N ILE A 211 -1.98 9.20 0.60
CA ILE A 211 -2.60 8.08 1.30
C ILE A 211 -3.99 8.45 1.77
N VAL A 212 -4.97 7.63 1.40
CA VAL A 212 -6.29 7.64 2.03
C VAL A 212 -6.22 6.82 3.31
N THR A 213 -6.26 7.50 4.45
CA THR A 213 -6.03 6.85 5.77
C THR A 213 -7.28 6.16 6.29
N ASN A 214 -8.45 6.81 6.20
CA ASN A 214 -9.71 6.24 6.67
C ASN A 214 -10.91 6.83 5.90
N THR A 215 -12.00 6.07 5.85
CA THR A 215 -13.29 6.49 5.31
C THR A 215 -14.38 6.06 6.27
N VAL A 216 -15.15 7.02 6.78
CA VAL A 216 -16.26 6.79 7.72
C VAL A 216 -17.57 7.22 7.07
N LYS A 217 -18.66 6.54 7.38
CA LYS A 217 -20.01 6.87 6.92
C LYS A 217 -20.85 7.32 8.11
N MET A 218 -21.45 8.48 7.97
CA MET A 218 -22.33 9.13 8.95
C MET A 218 -23.60 9.52 8.19
N ASP A 219 -24.70 8.82 8.45
CA ASP A 219 -25.97 8.96 7.73
C ASP A 219 -25.85 8.88 6.21
N ASN A 220 -26.00 10.03 5.54
CA ASN A 220 -25.96 10.21 4.09
C ASN A 220 -24.64 10.83 3.60
N GLN A 221 -23.65 10.93 4.48
CA GLN A 221 -22.35 11.52 4.19
C GLN A 221 -21.21 10.54 4.50
N TYR A 222 -20.10 10.73 3.80
CA TYR A 222 -18.87 10.00 4.01
C TYR A 222 -17.78 11.02 4.32
N LEU A 223 -16.92 10.70 5.27
CA LEU A 223 -15.77 11.51 5.63
C LEU A 223 -14.52 10.69 5.31
N THR A 224 -13.67 11.21 4.44
CA THR A 224 -12.41 10.58 4.04
C THR A 224 -11.23 11.45 4.41
N PHE A 225 -10.25 10.87 5.09
CA PHE A 225 -9.04 11.56 5.54
C PHE A 225 -7.88 11.23 4.59
N VAL A 226 -7.29 12.24 3.97
CA VAL A 226 -6.21 12.07 3.00
C VAL A 226 -4.97 12.77 3.50
N ARG A 227 -3.86 12.04 3.57
CA ARG A 227 -2.53 12.61 3.82
C ARG A 227 -1.80 12.81 2.52
N LEU A 228 -1.20 13.98 2.38
CA LEU A 228 -0.55 14.46 1.18
C LEU A 228 0.85 14.96 1.53
N GLU A 229 1.76 14.78 0.59
CA GLU A 229 3.09 15.41 0.60
C GLU A 229 3.35 15.92 -0.82
N ASP A 230 3.81 17.16 -0.92
CA ASP A 230 4.14 17.77 -2.20
C ASP A 230 5.39 18.65 -2.12
N SER A 231 5.83 19.15 -3.26
CA SER A 231 7.05 19.93 -3.38
C SER A 231 7.01 21.33 -2.73
N ARG A 232 5.87 21.78 -2.19
CA ARG A 232 5.74 23.11 -1.56
C ARG A 232 6.07 23.08 -0.08
N THR A 233 5.96 21.92 0.56
CA THR A 233 6.12 21.76 2.00
C THR A 233 7.03 20.58 2.32
N ASP A 234 7.96 20.75 3.24
CA ASP A 234 8.83 19.66 3.71
C ASP A 234 8.13 18.68 4.68
N SER A 235 6.80 18.81 4.84
CA SER A 235 6.00 18.05 5.80
C SER A 235 4.71 17.55 5.19
N GLN A 236 4.27 16.38 5.61
CA GLN A 236 2.96 15.86 5.28
C GLN A 236 1.86 16.73 5.90
N TYR A 237 0.78 16.92 5.16
CA TYR A 237 -0.42 17.61 5.61
C TYR A 237 -1.66 16.76 5.33
N GLN A 238 -2.80 17.12 5.95
CA GLN A 238 -4.03 16.35 5.82
C GLN A 238 -5.18 17.19 5.25
N GLU A 239 -5.90 16.61 4.30
CA GLU A 239 -7.16 17.11 3.79
C GLU A 239 -8.30 16.16 4.17
N ASN A 240 -9.37 16.71 4.72
CA ASN A 240 -10.59 16.02 5.09
C ASN A 240 -11.64 16.26 4.01
N PHE A 241 -12.09 15.19 3.36
CA PHE A 241 -13.08 15.24 2.31
C PHE A 241 -14.44 14.82 2.86
N TYR A 242 -15.42 15.69 2.71
CA TYR A 242 -16.83 15.39 2.96
C TYR A 242 -17.47 15.02 1.63
N ILE A 243 -18.04 13.82 1.54
CA ILE A 243 -18.59 13.25 0.33
C ILE A 243 -20.06 12.93 0.56
N GLN A 244 -20.89 13.18 -0.45
CA GLN A 244 -22.30 12.84 -0.43
C GLN A 244 -22.64 11.98 -1.65
N ARG A 245 -23.58 11.05 -1.47
CA ARG A 245 -24.17 10.31 -2.58
C ARG A 245 -25.24 11.15 -3.28
N VAL A 246 -25.03 11.45 -4.55
CA VAL A 246 -25.97 12.18 -5.41
C VAL A 246 -26.38 11.25 -6.55
N GLY A 247 -27.56 10.63 -6.41
CA GLY A 247 -28.02 9.59 -7.32
C GLY A 247 -27.14 8.33 -7.25
N ASP A 248 -26.53 7.96 -8.37
CA ASP A 248 -25.65 6.81 -8.52
C ASP A 248 -24.17 7.12 -8.27
N LYS A 249 -23.83 8.37 -7.95
CA LYS A 249 -22.44 8.82 -7.84
C LYS A 249 -22.12 9.42 -6.49
N PHE A 250 -20.86 9.31 -6.09
CA PHE A 250 -20.28 10.04 -4.98
C PHE A 250 -19.71 11.37 -5.46
N LYS A 251 -19.94 12.43 -4.67
CA LYS A 251 -19.56 13.79 -5.00
C LYS A 251 -18.95 14.48 -3.79
N ILE A 252 -17.91 15.27 -4.01
CA ILE A 252 -17.28 16.06 -2.96
C ILE A 252 -18.21 17.22 -2.59
N ASN A 253 -18.63 17.26 -1.33
CA ASN A 253 -19.47 18.31 -0.78
C ASN A 253 -18.65 19.39 -0.07
N MET A 254 -17.48 19.03 0.49
CA MET A 254 -16.58 19.97 1.15
C MET A 254 -15.17 19.39 1.25
N VAL A 255 -14.18 20.26 1.33
CA VAL A 255 -12.79 19.91 1.65
C VAL A 255 -12.32 20.85 2.76
N GLU A 256 -11.74 20.29 3.81
CA GLU A 256 -11.08 21.04 4.88
C GLU A 256 -9.61 20.64 4.97
N MET A 257 -8.72 21.60 5.18
CA MET A 257 -7.32 21.31 5.52
C MET A 257 -7.21 21.25 7.05
N ASP A 258 -6.70 20.13 7.58
CA ASP A 258 -6.35 20.04 9.01
C ASP A 258 -5.04 20.84 9.20
N ALA A 259 -5.11 21.94 9.94
CA ALA A 259 -4.03 22.89 10.16
C ALA A 259 -3.09 22.49 11.30
#